data_AF-A0A838YZC3-F1
#
_entry.id   AF-A0A838YZC3-F1
#
_cell.length_a   1.000
_cell.length_b   1.000
_cell.length_c   1.000
_cell.angle_alpha   90.00
_cell.angle_beta   90.00
_cell.angle_gamma   90.00
#
_symmetry.space_group_name_H-M   'P 1'
#
loop_
_entity.id
_entity.type
_entity.pdbx_description
1 polymer ?
#
loop_
_entity_poly.entity_id
_entity_poly.type
_entity_poly.pdbx_seq_one_letter_code
_entity_poly.pdbx_strand_id
1 'polypeptide(L)'
;MQTIIDHIFSYENISYSILGLIGVLLHYLKLWKNAKDEGKRFSLRHHYPNLLLSIICTLILVFLKEDIKDIYVVTKFGAIALGFGGNALFFDLIGTRTQKSKIA
;
A
#
# COMPACT_ATOMS: atom_id res chain seq x y z
N MET A 1 17.87 9.50 -19.24
CA MET A 1 16.39 9.61 -19.20
C MET A 1 15.73 8.33 -19.70
N GLN A 2 16.16 7.78 -20.85
CA GLN A 2 15.72 6.46 -21.36
C GLN A 2 15.85 5.34 -20.31
N THR A 3 16.98 5.24 -19.61
CA THR A 3 17.27 4.21 -18.60
C THR A 3 16.35 4.21 -17.37
N ILE A 4 15.84 5.37 -16.95
CA ILE A 4 14.92 5.47 -15.80
C ILE A 4 13.52 5.01 -16.22
N ILE A 5 13.11 5.36 -17.43
CA ILE A 5 11.83 4.93 -18.02
C ILE A 5 11.87 3.40 -18.21
N ASP A 6 12.94 2.86 -18.78
CA ASP A 6 13.08 1.41 -18.98
C ASP A 6 13.11 0.63 -17.66
N HIS A 7 13.69 1.21 -16.60
CA HIS A 7 13.65 0.63 -15.26
C HIS A 7 12.24 0.67 -14.65
N ILE A 8 11.52 1.78 -14.77
CA ILE A 8 10.14 1.92 -14.28
C ILE A 8 9.18 0.98 -15.03
N PHE A 9 9.34 0.87 -16.34
CA PHE A 9 8.52 0.01 -17.20
C PHE A 9 9.09 -1.40 -17.39
N SER A 10 10.09 -1.79 -16.59
CA SER A 10 10.55 -3.17 -16.60
C SER A 10 9.39 -4.09 -16.22
N TYR A 11 9.24 -5.19 -16.94
CA TYR A 11 8.15 -6.15 -16.73
C TYR A 11 8.08 -6.62 -15.26
N GLU A 12 9.24 -6.69 -14.61
CA GLU A 12 9.38 -7.01 -13.21
C GLU A 12 8.74 -5.93 -12.31
N ASN A 13 9.04 -4.65 -12.49
CA ASN A 13 8.48 -3.57 -11.68
C ASN A 13 6.98 -3.35 -11.94
N ILE A 14 6.53 -3.57 -13.17
CA ILE A 14 5.10 -3.63 -13.51
C ILE A 14 4.42 -4.76 -12.73
N SER A 15 5.05 -5.93 -12.66
CA SER A 15 4.51 -7.08 -11.92
C SER A 15 4.38 -6.77 -10.42
N TYR A 16 5.38 -6.18 -9.78
CA TYR A 16 5.30 -5.78 -8.37
C TYR A 16 4.24 -4.70 -8.13
N SER A 17 4.12 -3.73 -9.04
CA SER A 17 3.12 -2.66 -8.92
C SER A 17 1.69 -3.21 -9.02
N ILE A 18 1.44 -4.12 -9.96
CA ILE A 18 0.15 -4.80 -10.10
C ILE A 18 -0.16 -5.61 -8.84
N LEU A 19 0.81 -6.37 -8.33
CA LEU A 19 0.63 -7.15 -7.10
C LEU A 19 0.36 -6.25 -5.88
N GLY A 20 1.01 -5.11 -5.80
CA GLY A 20 0.72 -4.06 -4.83
C GLY A 20 -0.71 -3.53 -4.95
N LEU A 21 -1.16 -3.19 -6.15
CA LEU A 21 -2.54 -2.75 -6.37
C LEU A 21 -3.58 -3.83 -6.03
N ILE A 22 -3.27 -5.10 -6.29
CA ILE A 22 -4.10 -6.24 -5.85
C ILE A 22 -4.20 -6.26 -4.32
N GLY A 23 -3.10 -6.04 -3.61
CA GLY A 23 -3.11 -5.92 -2.14
C GLY A 23 -4.01 -4.79 -1.65
N VAL A 24 -3.94 -3.61 -2.29
CA VAL A 24 -4.82 -2.46 -1.96
C VAL A 24 -6.28 -2.82 -2.19
N LEU A 25 -6.59 -3.49 -3.30
CA LEU A 25 -7.94 -3.96 -3.62
C LEU A 25 -8.45 -4.96 -2.58
N LEU A 26 -7.62 -5.93 -2.17
CA LEU A 26 -7.96 -6.91 -1.13
C LEU A 26 -8.23 -6.23 0.22
N HIS A 27 -7.44 -5.22 0.59
CA HIS A 27 -7.67 -4.44 1.79
C HIS A 27 -9.02 -3.70 1.71
N TYR A 28 -9.33 -3.13 0.56
CA TYR A 28 -10.61 -2.45 0.34
C TYR A 28 -11.82 -3.40 0.39
N LEU A 29 -11.72 -4.58 -0.24
CA LEU A 29 -12.74 -5.61 -0.19
C LEU A 29 -12.97 -6.11 1.25
N LYS A 30 -11.90 -6.23 2.04
CA LYS A 30 -12.00 -6.57 3.47
C LYS A 30 -12.74 -5.48 4.26
N LEU A 31 -12.42 -4.20 4.03
CA LEU A 31 -13.13 -3.09 4.70
C LEU A 31 -14.62 -3.08 4.35
N TRP A 32 -14.95 -3.30 3.07
CA TRP A 32 -16.33 -3.40 2.61
C TRP A 32 -17.06 -4.58 3.25
N LYS A 33 -16.43 -5.77 3.27
CA LYS A 33 -17.00 -6.96 3.90
C LYS A 33 -17.25 -6.73 5.39
N ASN A 34 -16.27 -6.18 6.11
CA ASN A 34 -16.41 -5.87 7.54
C ASN A 34 -17.56 -4.88 7.79
N ALA A 35 -17.69 -3.83 6.98
CA ALA A 35 -18.80 -2.89 7.11
C ALA A 35 -20.16 -3.56 6.87
N LYS A 36 -20.24 -4.49 5.90
CA LYS A 36 -21.45 -5.27 5.63
C LYS A 36 -21.78 -6.22 6.79
N ASP A 37 -20.77 -6.93 7.30
CA ASP A 37 -20.91 -7.87 8.43
C ASP A 37 -21.32 -7.13 9.73
N GLU A 38 -20.89 -5.87 9.89
CA GLU A 38 -21.27 -4.98 11.00
C GLU A 38 -22.62 -4.26 10.78
N GLY A 39 -23.31 -4.50 9.66
CA GLY A 39 -24.57 -3.83 9.32
C GLY A 39 -24.44 -2.32 9.05
N LYS A 40 -23.22 -1.81 8.84
CA LYS A 40 -22.93 -0.39 8.60
C LYS A 40 -23.02 -0.05 7.12
N ARG A 41 -23.42 1.19 6.82
CA ARG A 41 -23.34 1.73 5.46
C ARG A 41 -21.88 2.01 5.11
N PHE A 42 -21.34 1.29 4.13
CA PHE A 42 -20.01 1.54 3.62
C PHE A 42 -20.00 2.82 2.77
N SER A 43 -19.40 3.89 3.29
CA SER A 43 -19.32 5.17 2.59
C SER A 43 -17.99 5.30 1.86
N LEU A 44 -18.00 5.08 0.55
CA LEU A 44 -16.84 5.26 -0.35
C LEU A 44 -16.16 6.63 -0.15
N ARG A 45 -16.94 7.68 0.12
CA ARG A 45 -16.45 9.07 0.27
C ARG A 45 -15.47 9.25 1.43
N HIS A 46 -15.66 8.50 2.52
CA HIS A 46 -14.80 8.59 3.70
C HIS A 46 -13.52 7.75 3.56
N HIS A 47 -13.54 6.72 2.70
CA HIS A 47 -12.42 5.81 2.50
C HIS A 47 -11.52 6.20 1.32
N TYR A 48 -11.97 7.11 0.46
CA TYR A 48 -11.21 7.55 -0.72
C TYR A 48 -9.82 8.15 -0.39
N PRO A 49 -9.67 9.02 0.63
CA PRO A 49 -8.35 9.57 0.97
C PRO A 49 -7.36 8.48 1.41
N ASN A 50 -7.82 7.52 2.23
CA ASN A 50 -6.99 6.41 2.69
C ASN A 50 -6.64 5.43 1.56
N LEU A 51 -7.57 5.18 0.63
CA LEU A 51 -7.31 4.37 -0.56
C LEU A 51 -6.24 5.03 -1.43
N LEU A 52 -6.38 6.33 -1.72
CA LEU A 52 -5.41 7.09 -2.52
C LEU A 52 -4.03 7.08 -1.87
N LEU A 53 -3.97 7.30 -0.56
CA LEU A 53 -2.73 7.21 0.21
C LEU A 53 -2.13 5.80 0.13
N SER A 54 -2.95 4.75 0.23
CA SER A 54 -2.51 3.34 0.11
C SER A 54 -1.89 3.06 -1.24
N ILE A 55 -2.48 3.57 -2.31
CA ILE A 55 -1.95 3.43 -3.66
C ILE A 55 -0.60 4.14 -3.75
N ILE A 56 -0.52 5.40 -3.30
CA ILE A 56 0.72 6.19 -3.36
C ILE A 56 1.84 5.52 -2.56
N CYS A 57 1.59 5.12 -1.31
CA CYS A 57 2.59 4.46 -0.47
C CYS A 57 3.05 3.13 -1.09
N THR A 58 2.12 2.34 -1.63
CA THR A 58 2.46 1.07 -2.27
C THR A 58 3.36 1.28 -3.49
N LEU A 59 3.04 2.25 -4.35
CA LEU A 59 3.84 2.55 -5.53
C LEU A 59 5.23 3.09 -5.15
N ILE A 60 5.32 3.95 -4.13
CA ILE A 60 6.60 4.46 -3.64
C ILE A 60 7.45 3.32 -3.08
N LEU A 61 6.89 2.43 -2.27
CA LEU A 61 7.64 1.30 -1.69
C LEU A 61 8.09 0.28 -2.75
N VAL A 62 7.27 0.06 -3.79
CA VAL A 62 7.67 -0.79 -4.93
C VAL A 62 8.75 -0.11 -5.76
N PHE A 63 8.65 1.21 -5.97
CA PHE A 63 9.68 1.97 -6.69
C PHE A 63 11.02 1.95 -5.95
N LEU A 64 10.99 2.11 -4.62
CA LEU A 64 12.18 2.08 -3.76
C LEU A 64 12.65 0.66 -3.42
N LYS A 65 12.09 -0.40 -4.01
CA LYS A 65 12.36 -1.79 -3.60
C LYS A 65 13.85 -2.13 -3.58
N GLU A 66 14.62 -1.59 -4.53
CA GLU A 66 16.06 -1.83 -4.66
C GLU A 66 16.86 -1.04 -3.64
N ASP A 67 16.39 0.15 -3.28
CA ASP A 67 17.04 1.05 -2.31
C ASP A 67 16.80 0.57 -0.87
N ILE A 68 15.64 -0.05 -0.61
CA ILE A 68 15.28 -0.56 0.72
C ILE A 68 15.58 -2.04 0.89
N LYS A 69 16.19 -2.72 -0.08
CA LYS A 69 16.38 -4.19 -0.03
C LYS A 69 17.15 -4.68 1.21
N ASP A 70 18.02 -3.84 1.75
CA ASP A 70 18.79 -4.13 2.97
C ASP A 70 17.94 -4.00 4.25
N ILE A 71 16.80 -3.31 4.16
CA ILE A 71 15.87 -3.02 5.27
C ILE A 71 14.62 -3.92 5.15
N TYR A 72 14.11 -4.12 3.93
CA TYR A 72 12.90 -4.88 3.65
C TYR A 72 12.93 -5.46 2.23
N VAL A 73 12.96 -6.78 2.13
CA VAL A 73 12.96 -7.49 0.84
C VAL A 73 11.55 -7.55 0.26
N VAL A 74 11.31 -6.80 -0.82
CA VAL A 74 10.03 -6.80 -1.54
C VAL A 74 9.94 -8.02 -2.46
N THR A 75 9.42 -9.13 -1.94
CA THR A 75 9.04 -10.29 -2.76
C THR A 75 7.69 -10.08 -3.44
N LYS A 76 7.30 -10.94 -4.40
CA LYS A 76 5.99 -10.85 -5.07
C LYS A 76 4.83 -10.91 -4.07
N PHE A 77 4.93 -11.79 -3.08
CA PHE A 77 4.00 -11.83 -1.96
C PHE A 77 4.12 -10.59 -1.08
N GLY A 78 5.35 -10.15 -0.82
CA GLY A 78 5.64 -8.91 -0.10
C GLY A 78 4.96 -7.69 -0.73
N ALA A 79 4.93 -7.58 -2.06
CA ALA A 79 4.22 -6.51 -2.76
C ALA A 79 2.71 -6.55 -2.51
N ILE A 80 2.08 -7.73 -2.49
CA ILE A 80 0.66 -7.86 -2.10
C ILE A 80 0.46 -7.42 -0.65
N ALA A 81 1.34 -7.86 0.26
CA ALA A 81 1.27 -7.48 1.67
C ALA A 81 1.48 -5.96 1.88
N LEU A 82 2.37 -5.34 1.10
CA LEU A 82 2.55 -3.89 1.04
C LEU A 82 1.32 -3.20 0.47
N GLY A 83 0.66 -3.74 -0.55
CA GLY A 83 -0.62 -3.20 -0.97
C GLY A 83 -1.68 -3.22 0.13
N PHE A 84 -1.71 -4.33 0.87
CA PHE A 84 -2.73 -4.58 1.87
C PHE A 84 -2.53 -3.77 3.16
N GLY A 85 -1.29 -3.54 3.58
CA GLY A 85 -0.93 -2.88 4.84
C GLY A 85 0.12 -1.77 4.71
N GLY A 86 0.47 -1.37 3.49
CA GLY A 86 1.63 -0.53 3.19
C GLY A 86 1.55 0.87 3.76
N ASN A 87 0.37 1.43 3.97
CA ASN A 87 0.25 2.69 4.69
C ASN A 87 0.83 2.59 6.12
N ALA A 88 0.54 1.50 6.83
CA ALA A 88 1.05 1.31 8.18
C ALA A 88 2.57 1.09 8.17
N LEU A 89 3.07 0.29 7.22
CA LEU A 89 4.50 0.05 7.03
C LEU A 89 5.24 1.32 6.63
N PHE A 90 4.71 2.10 5.70
CA PHE A 90 5.26 3.38 5.27
C PHE A 90 5.34 4.35 6.45
N PHE A 91 4.25 4.53 7.20
CA PHE A 91 4.22 5.40 8.37
C PHE A 91 5.20 4.95 9.48
N ASP A 92 5.37 3.64 9.69
CA ASP A 92 6.37 3.12 10.63
C ASP A 92 7.80 3.38 10.13
N LEU A 93 8.06 3.23 8.83
CA LEU A 93 9.36 3.53 8.20
C LEU A 93 9.73 5.02 8.26
N ILE A 94 8.76 5.92 8.03
CA ILE A 94 8.99 7.38 8.11
C ILE A 94 8.86 7.92 9.54
N GLY A 95 8.76 7.05 10.56
CA GLY A 95 8.71 7.43 11.98
C GLY A 95 7.44 8.19 12.41
N THR A 96 6.42 8.21 11.56
CA THR A 96 5.12 8.85 11.87
C THR A 96 4.20 7.81 12.48
N ARG A 97 4.53 7.35 13.69
CA ARG A 97 3.51 6.71 14.52
C ARG A 97 2.45 7.75 14.79
N THR A 98 1.28 7.62 14.17
CA THR A 98 0.07 8.31 14.60
C THR A 98 -0.02 8.06 16.09
N GLN A 99 0.30 9.08 16.90
CA GLN A 99 0.09 9.04 18.34
C GLN A 99 -1.37 8.64 18.46
N LYS A 100 -1.61 7.43 18.98
CA LYS A 100 -2.95 6.98 19.34
C LYS A 100 -3.42 8.03 20.32
N SER A 101 -4.20 9.00 19.85
CA SER A 101 -4.70 10.10 20.68
C SER A 101 -5.42 9.43 21.82
N LYS A 102 -4.79 9.46 22.99
CA LYS A 102 -5.45 9.22 24.26
C LYS A 102 -6.40 10.40 24.41
N ILE A 103 -7.58 10.28 23.80
CA ILE A 103 -8.73 11.05 24.25
C ILE A 103 -9.12 10.35 25.55
N ALA A 104 -8.64 10.96 26.64
CA ALA A 104 -9.11 10.73 27.99
C ALA A 104 -10.58 11.16 28.13
#